data_AF-A0A1W1BI92-F1
#
_entry.id   AF-A0A1W1BI92-F1
#
_cell.length_a   1.000
_cell.length_b   1.000
_cell.length_c   1.000
_cell.angle_alpha   90.00
_cell.angle_beta   90.00
_cell.angle_gamma   90.00
#
_symmetry.space_group_name_H-M   'P 1'
#
loop_
_entity.id
_entity.type
_entity.pdbx_description
1 polymer ?
#
loop_
_entity_poly.entity_id
_entity_poly.type
_entity_poly.pdbx_seq_one_letter_code
_entity_poly.pdbx_strand_id
1 'polypeptide(L)'
;MAGHPENIIFLSADAFGVLPPVSKLTKEQAMYYFLSGYTAKVAGTERGITEPVATFSACFGEAFMTLHPTVYADLLGKKIDEHNVNVYLVNTGWTGGAYGVGKRMSLKDTRACINAILDGSIKESEFDTTKTFRLQVPKTLGDINPELLNPRNAWEDKEAFDKARDELAEMFIENFKRYEDADSQFDFSTAGPKVES
;
A
#
# COMPACT_ATOMS: atom_id res chain seq x y z
N MET A 1 4.01 -29.22 7.72
CA MET A 1 4.42 -28.38 6.57
C MET A 1 3.18 -27.67 6.05
N ALA A 2 3.28 -26.38 5.75
CA ALA A 2 2.24 -25.67 5.00
C ALA A 2 2.55 -25.77 3.48
N GLY A 3 1.56 -25.45 2.64
CA GLY A 3 1.71 -25.37 1.18
C GLY A 3 2.21 -24.00 0.71
N HIS A 4 2.05 -23.71 -0.59
CA HIS A 4 2.32 -22.39 -1.15
C HIS A 4 1.29 -21.35 -0.67
N PRO A 5 1.67 -20.06 -0.53
CA PRO A 5 0.71 -19.03 -0.13
C PRO A 5 -0.38 -18.83 -1.19
N GLU A 6 -1.64 -18.76 -0.76
CA GLU A 6 -2.75 -18.33 -1.61
C GLU A 6 -2.91 -16.81 -1.64
N ASN A 7 -2.43 -16.14 -0.58
CA ASN A 7 -2.50 -14.70 -0.39
C ASN A 7 -1.16 -14.15 0.15
N ILE A 8 -0.74 -13.01 -0.37
CA ILE A 8 0.36 -12.19 0.14
C ILE A 8 -0.22 -10.85 0.58
N ILE A 9 0.20 -10.37 1.75
CA ILE A 9 -0.30 -9.13 2.34
C ILE A 9 0.88 -8.23 2.67
N PHE A 10 0.92 -7.05 2.05
CA PHE A 10 1.84 -5.99 2.40
C PHE A 10 1.20 -5.09 3.44
N LEU A 11 1.89 -4.89 4.56
CA LEU A 11 1.42 -4.00 5.63
C LEU A 11 2.15 -2.68 5.51
N SER A 12 1.40 -1.59 5.44
CA SER A 12 1.95 -0.23 5.48
C SER A 12 1.31 0.54 6.63
N ALA A 13 2.12 1.20 7.45
CA ALA A 13 1.61 2.13 8.45
C ALA A 13 1.62 3.54 7.86
N ASP A 14 0.64 3.86 7.02
CA ASP A 14 0.54 5.16 6.37
C ASP A 14 0.08 6.24 7.37
N ALA A 15 0.98 7.15 7.74
CA ALA A 15 0.67 8.27 8.63
C ALA A 15 0.17 9.53 7.89
N PHE A 16 0.17 9.52 6.55
CA PHE A 16 -0.43 10.56 5.73
C PHE A 16 -1.94 10.35 5.60
N GLY A 17 -2.45 9.13 5.83
CA GLY A 17 -3.88 8.82 5.83
C GLY A 17 -4.50 8.76 4.42
N VAL A 18 -3.69 8.40 3.42
CA VAL A 18 -4.01 8.41 2.00
C VAL A 18 -4.32 7.01 1.48
N LEU A 19 -3.63 5.98 1.98
CA LEU A 19 -3.80 4.60 1.51
C LEU A 19 -5.13 4.01 2.01
N PRO A 20 -5.88 3.28 1.16
CA PRO A 20 -7.10 2.59 1.57
C PRO A 20 -6.83 1.54 2.67
N PRO A 21 -7.84 1.19 3.51
CA PRO A 21 -7.71 0.13 4.50
C PRO A 21 -7.23 -1.20 3.93
N VAL A 22 -7.69 -1.55 2.72
CA VAL A 22 -7.23 -2.69 1.95
C VAL A 22 -7.35 -2.39 0.46
N SER A 23 -6.41 -2.90 -0.32
CA SER A 23 -6.45 -2.84 -1.77
C SER A 23 -6.00 -4.16 -2.37
N LYS A 24 -6.69 -4.61 -3.41
CA LYS A 24 -6.20 -5.70 -4.26
C LYS A 24 -5.21 -5.14 -5.27
N LEU A 25 -4.05 -5.79 -5.40
CA LEU A 25 -3.00 -5.36 -6.32
C LEU A 25 -3.01 -6.23 -7.57
N THR A 26 -2.73 -5.62 -8.73
CA THR A 26 -2.23 -6.38 -9.88
C THR A 26 -0.83 -6.92 -9.58
N LYS A 27 -0.33 -7.84 -10.40
CA LYS A 27 1.05 -8.33 -10.26
C LYS A 27 2.07 -7.19 -10.37
N GLU A 28 1.90 -6.30 -11.34
CA GLU A 28 2.81 -5.19 -11.59
C GLU A 28 2.78 -4.21 -10.41
N GLN A 29 1.59 -3.95 -9.85
CA GLN A 29 1.46 -3.19 -8.61
C GLN A 29 2.12 -3.90 -7.44
N ALA A 30 1.96 -5.22 -7.31
CA ALA A 30 2.64 -5.98 -6.26
C ALA A 30 4.15 -5.81 -6.33
N MET A 31 4.75 -5.83 -7.53
CA MET A 31 6.19 -5.58 -7.70
C MET A 31 6.57 -4.14 -7.35
N TYR A 32 5.78 -3.17 -7.81
CA TYR A 32 5.99 -1.76 -7.49
C TYR A 32 5.99 -1.52 -5.98
N TYR A 33 4.92 -1.91 -5.27
CA TYR A 33 4.80 -1.69 -3.83
C TYR A 33 5.76 -2.55 -3.00
N PHE A 34 6.16 -3.72 -3.48
CA PHE A 34 7.20 -4.54 -2.85
C PHE A 34 8.57 -3.85 -2.93
N LEU A 35 8.93 -3.30 -4.10
CA LEU A 35 10.17 -2.52 -4.27
C LEU A 35 10.12 -1.19 -3.52
N SER A 36 8.98 -0.51 -3.49
CA SER A 36 8.83 0.71 -2.69
C SER A 36 8.97 0.44 -1.19
N GLY A 37 8.34 -0.64 -0.69
CA GLY A 37 8.39 -1.01 0.72
C GLY A 37 8.01 0.13 1.66
N TYR A 38 6.94 0.84 1.32
CA TYR A 38 6.54 2.07 2.00
C TYR A 38 5.90 1.81 3.37
N THR A 39 6.35 2.57 4.35
CA THR A 39 5.71 2.79 5.65
C THR A 39 6.00 4.21 6.13
N ALA A 40 5.28 4.73 7.11
CA ALA A 40 5.63 6.01 7.73
C ALA A 40 6.23 5.83 9.12
N LYS A 41 7.18 6.70 9.45
CA LYS A 41 7.60 6.96 10.84
C LYS A 41 6.72 8.06 11.41
N VAL A 42 6.29 7.90 12.66
CA VAL A 42 5.44 8.87 13.35
C VAL A 42 6.17 9.59 14.45
N ALA A 43 5.66 10.76 14.83
CA ALA A 43 6.21 11.54 15.92
C ALA A 43 6.27 10.73 17.22
N GLY A 44 7.42 10.74 17.88
CA GLY A 44 7.66 10.05 19.14
C GLY A 44 8.24 8.63 19.05
N THR A 45 8.39 8.04 17.86
CA THR A 45 9.09 6.75 17.70
C THR A 45 10.61 6.91 17.47
N GLU A 46 11.07 8.08 17.03
CA GLU A 46 12.49 8.41 16.87
C GLU A 46 12.77 9.85 17.32
N ARG A 47 13.98 10.13 17.83
CA ARG A 47 14.37 11.49 18.28
C ARG A 47 14.35 12.45 17.10
N GLY A 48 13.56 13.52 17.21
CA GLY A 48 13.53 14.63 16.25
C GLY A 48 12.43 14.56 15.19
N ILE A 49 11.60 13.51 15.19
CA ILE A 49 10.43 13.42 14.30
C ILE A 49 9.23 14.08 14.97
N THR A 50 8.74 15.19 14.40
CA THR A 50 7.55 15.93 14.86
C THR A 50 6.36 15.79 13.91
N GLU A 51 6.61 15.44 12.65
CA GLU A 51 5.61 15.23 11.60
C GLU A 51 5.81 13.84 10.96
N PRO A 52 4.78 13.26 10.31
CA PRO A 52 4.93 12.02 9.54
C PRO A 52 6.08 12.08 8.54
N VAL A 53 6.96 11.08 8.57
CA VAL A 53 8.04 10.97 7.58
C VAL A 53 7.85 9.66 6.81
N ALA A 54 7.68 9.78 5.50
CA ALA A 54 7.65 8.62 4.60
C ALA A 54 9.00 7.88 4.67
N THR A 55 8.95 6.56 4.82
CA THR A 55 10.10 5.68 4.80
C THR A 55 9.87 4.60 3.76
N PHE A 56 10.81 4.48 2.84
CA PHE A 56 10.79 3.46 1.79
C PHE A 56 11.91 2.48 2.08
N SER A 57 11.54 1.24 2.45
CA SER A 57 12.48 0.17 2.75
C SER A 57 12.22 -0.98 1.80
N ALA A 58 13.01 -1.04 0.72
CA ALA A 58 12.89 -2.04 -0.33
C ALA A 58 12.58 -3.45 0.20
N CYS A 59 11.61 -4.12 -0.42
CA CYS A 59 11.14 -5.45 -0.03
C CYS A 59 10.59 -5.55 1.40
N PHE A 60 10.23 -4.42 2.01
CA PHE A 60 9.87 -4.27 3.43
C PHE A 60 10.96 -4.72 4.41
N GLY A 61 12.23 -4.75 3.97
CA GLY A 61 13.34 -5.33 4.72
C GLY A 61 14.72 -4.96 4.19
N GLU A 62 14.88 -3.76 3.63
CA GLU A 62 16.10 -3.32 2.91
C GLU A 62 17.39 -3.57 3.70
N ALA A 63 17.35 -3.38 5.01
CA ALA A 63 18.50 -3.57 5.90
C ALA A 63 19.08 -5.00 5.91
N PHE A 64 18.35 -5.99 5.40
CA PHE A 64 18.75 -7.40 5.39
C PHE A 64 19.00 -7.94 3.98
N MET A 65 18.87 -7.10 2.95
CA MET A 65 18.98 -7.53 1.55
C MET A 65 20.44 -7.57 1.12
N THR A 66 20.89 -8.72 0.61
CA THR A 66 22.27 -8.94 0.18
C THR A 66 22.47 -8.75 -1.33
N LEU A 67 21.38 -8.83 -2.09
CA LEU A 67 21.35 -8.59 -3.54
C LEU A 67 20.59 -7.30 -3.85
N HIS A 68 20.64 -6.87 -5.11
CA HIS A 68 19.83 -5.75 -5.55
C HIS A 68 18.32 -6.08 -5.39
N PRO A 69 17.48 -5.15 -4.89
CA PRO A 69 16.06 -5.40 -4.64
C PRO A 69 15.28 -5.98 -5.82
N THR A 70 15.64 -5.60 -7.05
CA THR A 70 14.98 -6.10 -8.28
C THR A 70 15.10 -7.61 -8.47
N VAL A 71 16.16 -8.25 -7.94
CA VAL A 71 16.32 -9.71 -7.99
C VAL A 71 15.23 -10.40 -7.17
N TYR A 72 14.88 -9.84 -6.01
CA TYR A 72 13.86 -10.40 -5.14
C TYR A 72 12.46 -10.11 -5.67
N ALA A 73 12.24 -8.94 -6.28
CA ALA A 73 10.99 -8.62 -6.95
C ALA A 73 10.73 -9.57 -8.13
N ASP A 74 11.71 -9.81 -9.00
CA ASP A 74 11.56 -10.78 -10.10
C ASP A 74 11.21 -12.19 -9.59
N LEU A 75 11.90 -12.65 -8.54
CA LEU A 75 11.59 -13.93 -7.91
C LEU A 75 10.16 -13.98 -7.35
N LEU A 76 9.71 -12.92 -6.67
CA LEU A 76 8.36 -12.82 -6.14
C LEU A 76 7.32 -12.84 -7.27
N GLY A 77 7.54 -12.08 -8.34
CA GLY A 77 6.68 -12.04 -9.52
C GLY A 77 6.49 -13.41 -10.16
N LYS A 78 7.60 -14.14 -10.37
CA LYS A 78 7.57 -15.53 -10.88
C LYS A 78 6.73 -16.45 -9.98
N LYS A 79 6.87 -16.32 -8.66
CA LYS A 79 6.12 -17.14 -7.70
C LYS A 79 4.64 -16.78 -7.61
N ILE A 80 4.29 -15.50 -7.81
CA ILE A 80 2.90 -15.07 -7.92
C ILE A 80 2.23 -15.73 -9.13
N ASP A 81 2.88 -15.68 -10.30
CA ASP A 81 2.35 -16.30 -11.52
C ASP A 81 2.27 -17.83 -11.41
N GLU A 82 3.33 -18.50 -10.93
CA GLU A 82 3.40 -19.96 -10.81
C GLU A 82 2.30 -20.54 -9.90
N HIS A 83 1.93 -19.81 -8.84
CA HIS A 83 1.01 -20.30 -7.82
C HIS A 83 -0.33 -19.55 -7.79
N ASN A 84 -0.58 -18.64 -8.74
CA ASN A 84 -1.80 -17.81 -8.83
C ASN A 84 -2.14 -17.09 -7.51
N VAL A 85 -1.12 -16.49 -6.89
CA VAL A 85 -1.24 -15.88 -5.56
C VAL A 85 -1.95 -14.53 -5.64
N ASN A 86 -2.91 -14.27 -4.75
CA ASN A 86 -3.53 -12.95 -4.63
C ASN A 86 -2.64 -12.03 -3.79
N VAL A 87 -2.47 -10.77 -4.20
CA VAL A 87 -1.67 -9.80 -3.43
C VAL A 87 -2.53 -8.63 -2.98
N TYR A 88 -2.38 -8.26 -1.72
CA TYR A 88 -3.11 -7.17 -1.10
C TYR A 88 -2.16 -6.19 -0.40
N LEU A 89 -2.52 -4.90 -0.43
CA LEU A 89 -1.92 -3.85 0.38
C LEU A 89 -2.90 -3.48 1.48
N VAL A 90 -2.47 -3.49 2.74
CA VAL A 90 -3.30 -3.18 3.91
C VAL A 90 -2.70 -2.01 4.67
N ASN A 91 -3.48 -0.94 4.81
CA ASN A 91 -3.12 0.19 5.64
C ASN A 91 -3.41 -0.13 7.12
N THR A 92 -2.36 -0.07 7.94
CA THR A 92 -2.37 -0.26 9.40
C THR A 92 -2.04 1.04 10.15
N GLY A 93 -1.89 2.13 9.41
CA GLY A 93 -1.63 3.49 9.86
C GLY A 93 -2.93 4.25 10.10
N TRP A 94 -3.09 5.41 9.49
CA TRP A 94 -4.15 6.38 9.73
C TRP A 94 -5.19 6.40 8.61
N THR A 95 -6.39 6.86 8.94
CA THR A 95 -7.49 7.13 8.02
C THR A 95 -8.27 8.38 8.46
N GLY A 96 -8.99 9.00 7.54
CA GLY A 96 -9.79 10.20 7.77
C GLY A 96 -8.99 11.48 8.06
N GLY A 97 -7.68 11.45 7.78
CA GLY A 97 -6.75 12.56 8.01
C GLY A 97 -5.32 12.03 8.19
N ALA A 98 -4.34 12.92 8.02
CA ALA A 98 -2.96 12.65 8.41
C ALA A 98 -2.82 12.53 9.94
N TYR A 99 -1.68 12.05 10.43
CA TYR A 99 -1.35 12.02 11.85
C TYR A 99 -1.62 13.38 12.52
N GLY A 100 -2.33 13.36 13.65
CA GLY A 100 -2.75 14.55 14.38
C GLY A 100 -4.16 15.06 14.02
N VAL A 101 -4.67 14.73 12.83
CA VAL A 101 -6.05 15.03 12.39
C VAL A 101 -6.88 13.76 12.31
N GLY A 102 -6.40 12.78 11.53
CA GLY A 102 -7.04 11.49 11.36
C GLY A 102 -6.82 10.56 12.55
N LYS A 103 -7.42 9.38 12.46
CA LYS A 103 -7.33 8.35 13.49
C LYS A 103 -6.60 7.14 12.95
N ARG A 104 -5.83 6.49 13.82
CA ARG A 104 -5.23 5.20 13.49
C ARG A 104 -6.35 4.19 13.19
N MET A 105 -6.17 3.40 12.14
CA MET A 105 -7.02 2.27 11.80
C MET A 105 -7.28 1.41 13.04
N SER A 106 -8.56 1.14 13.31
CA SER A 106 -8.90 0.33 14.46
C SER A 106 -8.42 -1.10 14.24
N LEU A 107 -7.94 -1.76 15.30
CA LEU A 107 -7.52 -3.17 15.20
C LEU A 107 -8.69 -4.08 14.77
N LYS A 108 -9.93 -3.69 15.08
CA LYS A 108 -11.13 -4.38 14.62
C LYS A 108 -11.23 -4.33 13.09
N ASP A 109 -11.08 -3.15 12.50
CA ASP A 109 -11.21 -2.97 11.04
C ASP A 109 -10.03 -3.60 10.30
N THR A 110 -8.79 -3.46 10.81
CA THR A 110 -7.63 -4.17 10.24
C THR A 110 -7.85 -5.68 10.26
N ARG A 111 -8.34 -6.25 11.36
CA ARG A 111 -8.65 -7.68 11.44
C ARG A 111 -9.76 -8.09 10.50
N ALA A 112 -10.78 -7.25 10.30
CA ALA A 112 -11.83 -7.50 9.32
C ALA A 112 -11.25 -7.55 7.88
N CYS A 113 -10.33 -6.65 7.53
CA CYS A 113 -9.61 -6.73 6.24
C CYS A 113 -8.85 -8.05 6.09
N ILE A 114 -8.06 -8.44 7.11
CA ILE A 114 -7.28 -9.69 7.07
C ILE A 114 -8.20 -10.91 6.97
N ASN A 115 -9.26 -10.97 7.77
CA ASN A 115 -10.21 -12.08 7.73
C ASN A 115 -10.84 -12.19 6.34
N ALA A 116 -11.33 -11.09 5.77
CA ALA A 116 -11.95 -11.09 4.44
C ALA A 116 -10.99 -11.52 3.31
N ILE A 117 -9.68 -11.27 3.47
CA ILE A 117 -8.65 -11.79 2.55
C ILE A 117 -8.52 -13.31 2.72
N LEU A 118 -8.43 -13.79 3.96
CA LEU A 118 -8.14 -15.18 4.28
C LEU A 118 -9.33 -16.12 4.02
N ASP A 119 -10.56 -15.68 4.32
CA ASP A 119 -11.78 -16.45 4.07
C ASP A 119 -12.32 -16.26 2.63
N GLY A 120 -11.74 -15.32 1.89
CA GLY A 120 -12.08 -15.02 0.50
C GLY A 120 -13.30 -14.12 0.31
N SER A 121 -13.98 -13.68 1.37
CA SER A 121 -15.19 -12.86 1.29
C SER A 121 -14.96 -11.52 0.59
N ILE A 122 -13.71 -11.02 0.58
CA ILE A 122 -13.33 -9.79 -0.15
C ILE A 122 -13.59 -9.91 -1.66
N LYS A 123 -13.62 -11.14 -2.21
CA LYS A 123 -13.83 -11.39 -3.64
C LYS A 123 -15.29 -11.20 -4.08
N GLU A 124 -16.23 -11.21 -3.13
CA GLU A 124 -17.66 -10.99 -3.37
C GLU A 124 -18.00 -9.49 -3.47
N SER A 125 -17.05 -8.61 -3.16
CA SER A 125 -17.24 -7.16 -3.24
C SER A 125 -17.01 -6.65 -4.66
N GLU A 126 -17.78 -5.65 -5.07
CA GLU A 126 -17.40 -4.80 -6.20
C GLU A 126 -16.19 -3.94 -5.81
N PHE A 127 -15.30 -3.68 -6.77
CA PHE A 127 -14.12 -2.86 -6.55
C PHE A 127 -14.21 -1.55 -7.33
N ASP A 128 -13.86 -0.45 -6.67
CA ASP A 128 -13.56 0.83 -7.31
C ASP A 128 -12.05 1.02 -7.43
N THR A 129 -11.63 1.80 -8.42
CA THR A 129 -10.21 2.14 -8.62
C THR A 129 -9.96 3.57 -8.15
N THR A 130 -9.00 3.77 -7.24
CA THR A 130 -8.63 5.12 -6.77
C THR A 130 -7.99 5.94 -7.90
N LYS A 131 -8.13 7.26 -7.85
CA LYS A 131 -7.68 8.16 -8.94
C LYS A 131 -6.15 8.11 -9.17
N THR A 132 -5.37 8.56 -8.20
CA THR A 132 -3.91 8.75 -8.34
C THR A 132 -3.13 7.44 -8.20
N PHE A 133 -3.41 6.65 -7.15
CA PHE A 133 -2.68 5.40 -6.89
C PHE A 133 -3.20 4.22 -7.71
N ARG A 134 -4.39 4.34 -8.33
CA ARG A 134 -5.02 3.29 -9.16
C ARG A 134 -5.15 1.94 -8.44
N LEU A 135 -5.38 2.00 -7.14
CA LEU A 135 -5.56 0.82 -6.29
C LEU A 135 -7.01 0.35 -6.38
N GLN A 136 -7.22 -0.97 -6.47
CA GLN A 136 -8.55 -1.56 -6.42
C GLN A 136 -8.99 -1.70 -4.97
N VAL A 137 -10.06 -0.99 -4.60
CA VAL A 137 -10.60 -0.91 -3.25
C VAL A 137 -12.00 -1.50 -3.23
N PRO A 138 -12.34 -2.42 -2.30
CA PRO A 138 -13.68 -2.96 -2.21
C PRO A 138 -14.68 -1.87 -1.79
N LYS A 139 -15.87 -1.83 -2.40
CA LYS A 139 -16.95 -0.91 -2.02
C LYS A 139 -17.54 -1.23 -0.65
N THR A 140 -17.55 -2.50 -0.29
CA THR A 140 -18.03 -3.01 1.01
C THR A 140 -17.10 -4.11 1.51
N LEU A 141 -16.93 -4.23 2.82
CA LEU A 141 -16.11 -5.28 3.41
C LEU A 141 -16.57 -5.64 4.82
N GLY A 142 -17.40 -6.68 4.94
CA GLY A 142 -17.98 -7.09 6.22
C GLY A 142 -18.70 -5.92 6.90
N ASP A 143 -18.36 -5.68 8.17
CA ASP A 143 -18.94 -4.61 9.00
C ASP A 143 -18.17 -3.29 8.95
N ILE A 144 -17.13 -3.17 8.12
CA ILE A 144 -16.39 -1.91 7.99
C ILE A 144 -17.30 -0.89 7.32
N ASN A 145 -17.38 0.31 7.90
CA ASN A 145 -18.13 1.41 7.31
C ASN A 145 -17.61 1.68 5.87
N PRO A 146 -18.46 1.58 4.83
CA PRO A 146 -18.05 1.81 3.44
C PRO A 146 -17.36 3.16 3.20
N GLU A 147 -17.72 4.21 3.96
CA GLU A 147 -17.09 5.53 3.89
C GLU A 147 -15.60 5.50 4.29
N LEU A 148 -15.16 4.51 5.08
CA LEU A 148 -13.77 4.34 5.48
C LEU A 148 -12.94 3.57 4.44
N LEU A 149 -13.58 2.77 3.58
CA LEU A 149 -12.89 1.96 2.58
C LEU A 149 -12.27 2.83 1.50
N ASN A 150 -12.98 3.87 1.04
CA ASN A 150 -12.40 4.90 0.20
C ASN A 150 -11.80 6.02 1.08
N PRO A 151 -10.47 6.17 1.14
CA PRO A 151 -9.85 7.12 2.06
C PRO A 151 -10.25 8.57 1.77
N ARG A 152 -10.54 8.92 0.50
CA ARG A 152 -11.07 10.27 0.19
C ARG A 152 -12.40 10.52 0.87
N ASN A 153 -13.26 9.51 1.00
CA ASN A 153 -14.56 9.62 1.64
C ASN A 153 -14.45 9.78 3.16
N ALA A 154 -13.43 9.16 3.77
CA ALA A 154 -13.17 9.25 5.20
C ALA A 154 -12.71 10.64 5.67
N TRP A 155 -12.08 11.44 4.81
CA TRP A 155 -11.61 12.78 5.17
C TRP A 155 -12.75 13.79 5.17
N GLU A 156 -12.82 14.67 6.18
CA GLU A 156 -13.80 15.77 6.17
C GLU A 156 -13.49 16.78 5.06
N ASP A 157 -12.22 17.19 4.96
CA ASP A 157 -11.71 18.08 3.92
C ASP A 157 -11.14 17.27 2.74
N LYS A 158 -11.86 17.28 1.62
CA LYS A 158 -11.49 16.54 0.42
C LYS A 158 -10.31 17.18 -0.33
N GLU A 159 -10.15 18.49 -0.24
CA GLU A 159 -9.03 19.19 -0.88
C GLU A 159 -7.73 18.92 -0.11
N ALA A 160 -7.79 18.90 1.22
CA ALA A 160 -6.67 18.48 2.06
C ALA A 160 -6.26 17.03 1.78
N PHE A 161 -7.23 16.13 1.57
CA PHE A 161 -6.94 14.76 1.11
C PHE A 161 -6.24 14.75 -0.24
N ASP A 162 -6.78 15.48 -1.22
CA ASP A 162 -6.24 15.49 -2.59
C ASP A 162 -4.78 16.01 -2.59
N LYS A 163 -4.47 17.02 -1.78
CA LYS A 163 -3.10 17.52 -1.57
C LYS A 163 -2.19 16.48 -0.92
N ALA A 164 -2.61 15.86 0.18
CA ALA A 164 -1.80 14.85 0.87
C ALA A 164 -1.56 13.61 0.01
N ARG A 165 -2.56 13.24 -0.80
CA ARG A 165 -2.48 12.16 -1.79
C ARG A 165 -1.42 12.43 -2.84
N ASP A 166 -1.43 13.64 -3.42
CA ASP A 166 -0.49 13.98 -4.48
C ASP A 166 0.93 14.14 -3.94
N GLU A 167 1.10 14.73 -2.75
CA GLU A 167 2.38 14.77 -2.04
C GLU A 167 2.95 13.35 -1.80
N LEU A 168 2.13 12.43 -1.27
CA LEU A 168 2.59 11.05 -1.07
C LEU A 168 2.91 10.36 -2.41
N ALA A 169 2.10 10.59 -3.44
CA ALA A 169 2.34 10.04 -4.77
C ALA A 169 3.67 10.51 -5.36
N GLU A 170 4.01 11.79 -5.22
CA GLU A 170 5.31 12.34 -5.63
C GLU A 170 6.46 11.67 -4.89
N MET A 171 6.34 11.44 -3.58
CA MET A 171 7.36 10.72 -2.80
C MET A 171 7.56 9.28 -3.30
N PHE A 172 6.48 8.58 -3.66
CA PHE A 172 6.56 7.25 -4.28
C PHE A 172 7.27 7.28 -5.62
N ILE A 173 6.93 8.23 -6.50
CA ILE A 173 7.54 8.40 -7.82
C ILE A 173 9.03 8.72 -7.69
N GLU A 174 9.39 9.67 -6.83
CA GLU A 174 10.79 10.04 -6.59
C GLU A 174 11.59 8.86 -6.03
N ASN A 175 11.03 8.15 -5.04
CA ASN A 175 11.67 6.94 -4.51
C ASN A 175 11.78 5.83 -5.56
N PHE A 176 10.93 5.75 -6.58
CA PHE A 176 11.01 4.65 -7.53
C PHE A 176 12.16 4.80 -8.55
N LYS A 177 12.65 6.02 -8.77
CA LYS A 177 13.75 6.33 -9.71
C LYS A 177 15.03 5.52 -9.47
N ARG A 178 15.32 5.12 -8.23
CA ARG A 178 16.44 4.21 -7.89
C ARG A 178 16.35 2.82 -8.51
N TYR A 179 15.20 2.44 -9.07
CA TYR A 179 14.97 1.16 -9.74
C TYR A 179 14.80 1.28 -11.26
N GLU A 180 14.84 2.51 -11.80
CA GLU A 180 14.69 2.82 -13.23
C GLU A 180 16.02 2.76 -13.98
N ASP A 181 16.83 1.73 -13.71
CA ASP A 181 18.11 1.56 -14.41
C ASP A 181 17.89 1.02 -15.84
N ALA A 182 18.71 1.45 -16.79
CA ALA A 182 18.67 1.01 -18.19
C ALA A 182 18.95 -0.49 -18.34
N ASP A 183 19.63 -1.08 -17.35
CA ASP A 183 19.90 -2.52 -17.27
C ASP A 183 18.80 -3.31 -16.52
N SER A 184 17.77 -2.64 -16.00
CA SER A 184 16.62 -3.30 -15.40
C SER A 184 15.81 -4.03 -16.49
N GLN A 185 15.69 -5.35 -16.36
CA GLN A 185 14.86 -6.15 -17.26
C GLN A 185 13.35 -5.84 -17.15
N PHE A 186 12.93 -5.11 -16.12
CA PHE A 186 11.53 -4.83 -15.82
C PHE A 186 11.32 -3.36 -15.44
N ASP A 187 10.34 -2.73 -16.08
CA ASP A 187 9.86 -1.40 -15.74
C ASP A 187 8.49 -1.49 -15.06
N PHE A 188 8.48 -1.38 -13.73
CA PHE A 188 7.26 -1.33 -12.93
C PHE A 188 6.81 0.11 -12.61
N SER A 189 7.52 1.15 -13.07
CA SER A 189 7.19 2.56 -12.79
C SER A 189 5.75 2.88 -13.22
N THR A 190 5.31 2.29 -14.33
CA THR A 190 3.97 2.43 -14.88
C THR A 190 2.86 1.84 -14.02
N ALA A 191 3.19 1.01 -13.02
CA ALA A 191 2.24 0.45 -12.04
C ALA A 191 2.10 1.29 -10.77
N GLY A 192 2.97 2.30 -10.60
CA GLY A 192 2.91 3.26 -9.50
C GLY A 192 1.80 4.32 -9.62
N PRO A 193 1.75 5.26 -8.67
CA PRO A 193 0.81 6.37 -8.73
C PRO A 193 1.11 7.31 -9.90
N LYS A 194 0.07 8.01 -10.37
CA LYS A 194 0.16 9.03 -11.42
C LYS A 194 -0.52 10.30 -10.94
N VAL A 195 0.26 11.36 -10.72
CA VAL A 195 -0.26 12.69 -10.40
C VAL A 195 -0.74 13.30 -11.71
N GLU A 196 -2.04 13.63 -11.79
CA GLU A 196 -2.57 14.37 -12.92
C GLU A 196 -2.21 15.85 -12.77
N SER A 197 -1.55 16.41 -13.79
CA SER A 197 -1.22 17.83 -13.90
C SER A 197 -2.44 18.69 -14.21
#